data_AF-A0A8T3UWY5-F1
#
_entry.id   AF-A0A8T3UWY5-F1
#
_cell.length_a   1.000
_cell.length_b   1.000
_cell.length_c   1.000
_cell.angle_alpha   90.00
_cell.angle_beta   90.00
_cell.angle_gamma   90.00
#
_symmetry.space_group_name_H-M   'P 1'
#
loop_
_entity.id
_entity.type
_entity.pdbx_description
1 polymer ?
#
loop_
_entity_poly.entity_id
_entity_poly.type
_entity_poly.pdbx_seq_one_letter_code
_entity_poly.pdbx_strand_id
1 'polypeptide(L)'
;MKLKLAIILGVLIWVLTYAFSQILNPLFNDNLPQINIVVPIIVIILTGFFGIIYIRNVNENEVIEGLIAGIIFILVDIICDVVFLVIPNQKNMIFGDYQLHVISMIILTLLITTFLGYLAQMNIDLK
;
A
#
# COMPACT_ATOMS: atom_id res chain seq x y z
N MET A 1 10.13 15.63 5.04
CA MET A 1 9.74 14.22 5.29
C MET A 1 9.38 13.95 6.75
N LYS A 2 8.18 13.42 7.01
CA LYS A 2 7.74 12.99 8.36
C LYS A 2 7.86 11.46 8.48
N LEU A 3 9.08 10.94 8.58
CA LEU A 3 9.39 9.51 8.57
C LEU A 3 8.57 8.69 9.57
N LYS A 4 8.48 9.15 10.82
CA LYS A 4 7.72 8.46 11.88
C LYS A 4 6.25 8.28 11.48
N LEU A 5 5.65 9.29 10.86
CA LEU A 5 4.26 9.23 10.39
C LEU A 5 4.14 8.22 9.25
N ALA A 6 5.05 8.26 8.26
CA ALA A 6 5.04 7.32 7.14
C ALA A 6 5.13 5.86 7.62
N ILE A 7 5.99 5.57 8.59
CA ILE A 7 6.12 4.21 9.16
C ILE A 7 4.82 3.78 9.85
N ILE A 8 4.24 4.63 10.70
CA ILE A 8 2.98 4.32 11.40
C ILE A 8 1.86 4.04 10.39
N LEU A 9 1.74 4.88 9.37
CA LEU A 9 0.73 4.72 8.32
C LEU A 9 0.97 3.45 7.49
N GLY A 10 2.22 3.13 7.16
CA GLY A 10 2.57 1.88 6.48
C GLY A 10 2.16 0.64 7.29
N VAL A 11 2.42 0.63 8.60
CA VAL A 11 2.01 -0.48 9.48
C VAL A 11 0.48 -0.59 9.53
N LEU A 12 -0.23 0.54 9.60
CA LEU A 12 -1.70 0.55 9.58
C LEU A 12 -2.25 0.02 8.25
N ILE A 13 -1.67 0.42 7.11
CA ILE A 13 -2.04 -0.10 5.78
C ILE A 13 -1.88 -1.62 5.77
N TRP A 14 -0.74 -2.15 6.22
CA TRP A 14 -0.48 -3.59 6.24
C TRP A 14 -1.48 -4.35 7.13
N VAL A 15 -1.65 -3.92 8.39
CA VAL A 15 -2.55 -4.58 9.35
C VAL A 15 -3.99 -4.59 8.84
N LEU A 16 -4.47 -3.45 8.34
CA LEU A 16 -5.84 -3.32 7.83
C LEU A 16 -6.03 -4.09 6.53
N THR A 17 -5.03 -4.12 5.64
CA THR A 17 -5.08 -4.93 4.42
C THR A 17 -5.21 -6.39 4.76
N TYR A 18 -4.38 -6.88 5.69
CA TYR A 18 -4.46 -8.26 6.17
C TYR A 18 -5.83 -8.54 6.80
N ALA A 19 -6.29 -7.73 7.75
CA ALA A 19 -7.57 -7.93 8.44
C ALA A 19 -8.76 -7.94 7.48
N PHE A 20 -8.85 -6.96 6.56
CA PHE A 20 -9.94 -6.91 5.58
C PHE A 20 -9.86 -8.05 4.57
N SER A 21 -8.66 -8.48 4.16
CA SER A 21 -8.54 -9.64 3.27
C SER A 21 -9.12 -10.91 3.90
N GLN A 22 -8.89 -11.15 5.20
CA GLN A 22 -9.44 -12.32 5.89
C GLN A 22 -10.97 -12.29 5.97
N ILE A 23 -11.56 -11.09 6.10
CA ILE A 23 -13.01 -10.90 6.20
C ILE A 23 -13.69 -10.97 4.83
N LEU A 24 -13.08 -10.34 3.81
CA LEU A 24 -13.70 -10.14 2.50
C LEU A 24 -13.42 -11.30 1.52
N ASN A 25 -12.27 -11.97 1.61
CA ASN A 25 -11.95 -13.08 0.70
C ASN A 25 -13.01 -14.21 0.70
N PRO A 26 -13.57 -14.65 1.84
CA PRO A 26 -14.62 -15.68 1.84
C PRO A 26 -15.94 -15.22 1.19
N LEU A 27 -16.17 -13.91 1.09
CA LEU A 27 -17.40 -13.33 0.54
C LEU A 27 -17.31 -13.14 -0.98
N PHE A 28 -16.11 -12.98 -1.51
CA PHE A 28 -15.85 -12.75 -2.93
C PHE A 28 -15.01 -13.89 -3.49
N ASN A 29 -15.66 -14.83 -4.16
CA ASN A 29 -14.98 -15.84 -4.98
C ASN A 29 -14.77 -15.28 -6.39
N ASP A 30 -13.52 -15.03 -6.76
CA ASP A 30 -13.12 -14.76 -8.13
C ASP A 30 -12.50 -16.00 -8.78
N ASN A 31 -12.86 -16.27 -10.04
CA ASN A 31 -12.27 -17.36 -10.83
C ASN A 31 -10.96 -16.92 -11.53
N LEU A 32 -10.30 -15.89 -11.01
CA LEU A 32 -9.07 -15.37 -11.61
C LEU A 32 -7.89 -16.25 -11.21
N PRO A 33 -7.10 -16.77 -12.18
CA PRO A 33 -5.89 -17.48 -11.84
C PRO A 33 -4.90 -16.53 -11.16
N GLN A 34 -4.38 -16.94 -10.00
CA GLN A 34 -3.23 -16.35 -9.30
C GLN A 34 -3.44 -14.95 -8.67
N ILE A 35 -4.55 -14.26 -8.91
CA ILE A 35 -4.85 -12.95 -8.31
C ILE A 35 -6.20 -13.00 -7.63
N ASN A 36 -6.22 -12.75 -6.33
CA ASN A 36 -7.43 -12.39 -5.61
C ASN A 36 -7.61 -10.87 -5.69
N ILE A 37 -8.65 -10.41 -6.38
CA ILE A 37 -8.93 -9.00 -6.68
C ILE A 37 -9.29 -8.18 -5.44
N VAL A 38 -9.73 -8.84 -4.36
CA VAL A 38 -10.11 -8.19 -3.11
C VAL A 38 -8.92 -7.44 -2.51
N VAL A 39 -7.73 -8.05 -2.51
CA VAL A 39 -6.54 -7.45 -1.89
C VAL A 39 -6.07 -6.18 -2.63
N PRO A 40 -5.91 -6.18 -3.98
CA PRO A 40 -5.65 -4.94 -4.73
C PRO A 40 -6.64 -3.82 -4.45
N ILE A 41 -7.95 -4.13 -4.37
CA ILE A 41 -8.98 -3.13 -4.07
C ILE A 41 -8.76 -2.53 -2.68
N ILE A 42 -8.53 -3.37 -1.67
CA ILE A 42 -8.26 -2.92 -0.31
C ILE A 42 -7.02 -2.01 -0.28
N VAL A 43 -5.94 -2.40 -0.95
CA VAL A 43 -4.71 -1.61 -1.00
C VAL A 43 -4.95 -0.26 -1.70
N ILE A 44 -5.72 -0.22 -2.79
CA ILE A 44 -6.06 1.04 -3.45
C ILE A 44 -6.78 1.99 -2.47
N ILE A 45 -7.77 1.48 -1.74
CA ILE A 45 -8.55 2.28 -0.80
C ILE A 45 -7.68 2.76 0.37
N LEU A 46 -6.95 1.85 1.01
CA LEU A 46 -6.16 2.15 2.21
C LEU A 46 -4.96 3.03 1.89
N THR A 47 -4.18 2.70 0.86
CA THR A 47 -3.04 3.52 0.43
C THR A 47 -3.52 4.89 -0.06
N GLY A 48 -4.66 4.97 -0.75
CA GLY A 48 -5.27 6.25 -1.11
C GLY A 48 -5.62 7.08 0.12
N PHE A 49 -6.38 6.51 1.06
CA PHE A 49 -6.81 7.21 2.27
C PHE A 49 -5.64 7.67 3.15
N PHE A 50 -4.73 6.76 3.48
CA PHE A 50 -3.58 7.08 4.33
C PHE A 50 -2.52 7.92 3.61
N GLY A 51 -2.37 7.74 2.29
CA GLY A 51 -1.54 8.60 1.45
C GLY A 51 -2.02 10.05 1.49
N ILE A 52 -3.34 10.30 1.43
CA ILE A 52 -3.92 11.64 1.59
C ILE A 52 -3.59 12.22 2.97
N ILE A 53 -3.73 11.42 4.04
CA ILE A 53 -3.40 11.85 5.40
C ILE A 53 -1.92 12.22 5.55
N TYR A 54 -1.03 11.49 4.86
CA TYR A 54 0.40 11.78 4.83
C TYR A 54 0.68 13.08 4.07
N ILE A 55 0.22 13.17 2.81
CA ILE A 55 0.64 14.24 1.89
C ILE A 55 0.00 15.59 2.20
N ARG A 56 -1.19 15.64 2.82
CA ARG A 56 -1.91 16.90 3.12
C ARG A 56 -1.15 17.90 4.01
N ASN A 57 -0.10 17.45 4.69
CA ASN A 57 0.73 18.27 5.58
C ASN A 57 2.13 18.52 5.01
N VAL A 58 2.31 18.25 3.71
CA VAL A 58 3.53 18.54 2.95
C VAL A 58 3.28 19.85 2.19
N ASN A 59 4.20 20.80 2.33
CA ASN A 59 4.06 22.14 1.75
C ASN A 59 5.02 22.40 0.57
N GLU A 60 5.95 21.48 0.32
CA GLU A 60 6.96 21.60 -0.72
C GLU A 60 7.31 20.23 -1.28
N ASN A 61 7.57 20.17 -2.59
CA ASN A 61 8.02 18.97 -3.31
C ASN A 61 7.09 17.75 -3.08
N GLU A 62 5.78 17.96 -3.19
CA GLU A 62 4.74 16.98 -2.88
C GLU A 62 4.90 15.69 -3.70
N VAL A 63 5.31 15.79 -4.96
CA VAL A 63 5.59 14.62 -5.82
C VAL A 63 6.73 13.78 -5.26
N ILE A 64 7.83 14.42 -4.84
CA ILE A 64 9.00 13.73 -4.28
C ILE A 64 8.63 13.10 -2.92
N GLU A 65 7.92 13.83 -2.07
CA GLU A 65 7.44 13.30 -0.79
C GLU A 65 6.44 12.16 -0.96
N GLY A 66 5.58 12.20 -1.98
CA GLY A 66 4.67 11.11 -2.35
C GLY A 66 5.42 9.86 -2.82
N LEU A 67 6.46 10.02 -3.64
CA LEU A 67 7.31 8.90 -4.06
C LEU A 67 8.05 8.28 -2.86
N ILE A 68 8.66 9.10 -2.01
CA ILE A 68 9.36 8.66 -0.80
C ILE A 68 8.40 7.93 0.16
N ALA A 69 7.19 8.46 0.35
CA ALA A 69 6.17 7.81 1.18
C ALA A 69 5.79 6.43 0.64
N GLY A 70 5.61 6.30 -0.68
CA GLY A 70 5.34 5.01 -1.33
C GLY A 70 6.45 3.99 -1.08
N ILE A 71 7.70 4.40 -1.23
CA ILE A 71 8.87 3.56 -0.93
C ILE A 71 8.84 3.11 0.54
N ILE A 72 8.56 4.01 1.48
CA ILE A 72 8.48 3.66 2.91
C ILE A 72 7.34 2.67 3.17
N PHE A 73 6.16 2.88 2.58
CA PHE A 73 5.04 1.96 2.74
C PHE A 73 5.39 0.56 2.24
N ILE A 74 6.04 0.44 1.09
CA ILE A 74 6.51 -0.85 0.54
C ILE A 74 7.54 -1.50 1.46
N LEU A 75 8.51 -0.74 1.98
CA LEU A 75 9.51 -1.30 2.88
C LEU A 75 8.87 -1.83 4.16
N VAL A 76 7.91 -1.08 4.72
CA VAL A 76 7.17 -1.51 5.91
C VAL A 76 6.35 -2.76 5.61
N ASP A 77 5.67 -2.81 4.47
CA ASP A 77 4.88 -3.96 4.02
C ASP A 77 5.74 -5.24 3.95
N ILE A 78 6.90 -5.16 3.26
CA ILE A 78 7.86 -6.27 3.16
C ILE A 78 8.38 -6.69 4.54
N ILE A 79 8.72 -5.74 5.41
CA ILE A 79 9.20 -6.04 6.76
C ILE A 79 8.12 -6.77 7.56
N CYS A 80 6.87 -6.28 7.51
CA CYS A 80 5.75 -6.89 8.20
C CYS A 80 5.45 -8.30 7.68
N ASP A 81 5.44 -8.51 6.37
CA ASP A 81 5.29 -9.83 5.77
C ASP A 81 6.36 -10.82 6.27
N VAL A 82 7.63 -10.39 6.27
CA VAL A 82 8.72 -11.24 6.75
C VAL A 82 8.55 -11.58 8.22
N VAL A 83 8.29 -10.59 9.07
CA VAL A 83 8.21 -10.74 10.53
C VAL A 83 7.00 -11.56 10.95
N PHE A 84 5.83 -11.30 10.38
CA PHE A 84 4.56 -11.86 10.85
C PHE A 84 4.08 -13.07 10.05
N LEU A 85 4.49 -13.23 8.78
CA LEU A 85 4.02 -14.33 7.94
C LEU A 85 5.14 -15.32 7.63
N VAL A 86 6.31 -14.87 7.17
CA VAL A 86 7.38 -15.77 6.69
C VAL A 86 8.06 -16.50 7.85
N ILE A 87 8.53 -15.77 8.87
CA ILE A 87 9.21 -16.36 10.03
C ILE A 87 8.31 -17.37 10.77
N PRO A 88 7.04 -17.05 11.08
CA PRO A 88 6.20 -17.97 11.86
C PRO A 88 5.66 -19.17 11.06
N ASN A 89 5.35 -19.03 9.77
CA ASN A 89 4.67 -20.11 9.02
C ASN A 89 5.60 -21.07 8.25
N GLN A 90 6.92 -20.85 8.21
CA GLN A 90 7.92 -21.70 7.52
C GLN A 90 7.59 -22.07 6.05
N LYS A 91 6.63 -21.41 5.41
CA LYS A 91 6.32 -21.58 3.99
C LYS A 91 7.12 -20.56 3.19
N ASN A 92 7.83 -21.04 2.18
CA ASN A 92 8.49 -20.21 1.15
C ASN A 92 7.43 -19.51 0.28
N MET A 93 6.68 -18.57 0.86
CA MET A 93 5.73 -17.74 0.13
C MET A 93 6.44 -16.89 -0.94
N ILE A 94 7.75 -16.66 -0.80
CA ILE A 94 8.58 -15.86 -1.72
C ILE A 94 8.71 -16.47 -3.14
N PHE A 95 8.49 -17.79 -3.33
CA PHE A 95 8.80 -18.50 -4.58
C PHE A 95 7.60 -19.18 -5.28
N GLY A 96 6.37 -18.67 -5.08
CA GLY A 96 5.14 -19.18 -5.75
C GLY A 96 4.24 -18.08 -6.31
N ASP A 97 2.93 -18.33 -6.45
CA ASP A 97 1.91 -17.37 -6.95
C ASP A 97 1.89 -16.02 -6.19
N TYR A 98 2.49 -15.96 -5.01
CA TYR A 98 2.69 -14.76 -4.21
C TYR A 98 3.53 -13.68 -4.90
N GLN A 99 4.43 -14.04 -5.82
CA GLN A 99 5.32 -13.06 -6.47
C GLN A 99 4.53 -12.04 -7.28
N LEU A 100 3.53 -12.48 -8.03
CA LEU A 100 2.70 -11.61 -8.85
C LEU A 100 1.84 -10.70 -7.97
N HIS A 101 1.39 -11.23 -6.83
CA HIS A 101 0.69 -10.46 -5.81
C HIS A 101 1.57 -9.33 -5.24
N VAL A 102 2.78 -9.63 -4.76
CA VAL A 102 3.72 -8.65 -4.19
C VAL A 102 4.08 -7.58 -5.22
N ILE A 103 4.40 -7.97 -6.46
CA ILE A 103 4.73 -7.02 -7.54
C ILE A 103 3.55 -6.08 -7.80
N SER A 104 2.32 -6.60 -7.83
CA SER A 104 1.13 -5.77 -8.05
C SER A 104 0.92 -4.75 -6.92
N MET A 105 1.14 -5.14 -5.66
CA MET A 105 1.01 -4.24 -4.51
C MET A 105 2.06 -3.13 -4.51
N ILE A 106 3.30 -3.46 -4.88
CA ILE A 106 4.40 -2.50 -5.03
C ILE A 106 4.03 -1.44 -6.09
N ILE A 107 3.61 -1.89 -7.27
CA ILE A 107 3.26 -1.01 -8.38
C ILE A 107 2.09 -0.10 -8.01
N LEU A 108 1.00 -0.67 -7.46
CA LEU A 108 -0.17 0.08 -7.04
C LEU A 108 0.19 1.13 -5.98
N THR A 109 0.95 0.74 -4.97
CA THR A 109 1.33 1.62 -3.87
C THR A 109 2.14 2.82 -4.38
N LEU A 110 3.16 2.58 -5.22
CA LEU A 110 3.96 3.67 -5.80
C LEU A 110 3.14 4.58 -6.70
N LEU A 111 2.28 4.02 -7.55
CA LEU A 111 1.43 4.80 -8.44
C LEU A 111 0.52 5.72 -7.63
N ILE A 112 -0.18 5.17 -6.62
CA ILE A 112 -1.13 5.93 -5.80
C ILE A 112 -0.42 7.07 -5.07
N THR A 113 0.67 6.80 -4.35
CA THR A 113 1.33 7.84 -3.55
C THR A 113 1.98 8.92 -4.42
N THR A 114 2.50 8.55 -5.59
CA THR A 114 3.05 9.51 -6.55
C THR A 114 1.95 10.36 -7.19
N PHE A 115 0.82 9.77 -7.57
CA PHE A 115 -0.33 10.51 -8.08
C PHE A 115 -0.90 11.46 -7.04
N LEU A 116 -0.97 11.04 -5.77
CA LEU A 116 -1.36 11.94 -4.67
C LEU A 116 -0.40 13.12 -4.51
N GLY A 117 0.90 12.90 -4.69
CA GLY A 117 1.89 13.98 -4.74
C GLY A 117 1.63 14.97 -5.89
N TYR A 118 1.32 14.48 -7.09
CA TYR A 118 0.92 15.35 -8.21
C TYR A 118 -0.36 16.12 -7.93
N LEU A 119 -1.38 15.47 -7.36
CA LEU A 119 -2.65 16.12 -7.01
C LEU A 119 -2.47 17.19 -5.94
N ALA A 120 -1.60 16.96 -4.96
CA ALA A 120 -1.31 17.93 -3.91
C ALA A 120 -0.54 19.16 -4.43
N GLN A 121 0.30 18.97 -5.46
CA GLN A 121 1.03 20.07 -6.10
C GLN A 121 0.14 20.95 -7.01
N MET A 122 -0.99 20.42 -7.50
CA MET A 122 -1.87 21.16 -8.40
C MET A 122 -2.59 22.29 -7.67
N ASN A 123 -2.37 23.53 -8.12
CA ASN A 123 -3.25 24.64 -7.79
C ASN A 123 -4.55 24.50 -8.58
N ILE A 124 -5.65 24.22 -7.89
CA ILE A 124 -6.98 24.17 -8.49
C ILE A 124 -7.54 25.60 -8.53
N ASP A 125 -7.49 26.24 -9.69
CA ASP A 125 -8.27 27.45 -9.94
C ASP A 125 -9.75 27.06 -10.04
N LEU A 126 -10.48 27.26 -8.94
CA LEU A 126 -11.93 27.17 -8.92
C LEU A 126 -12.50 28.38 -9.67
N LYS A 127 -12.85 28.19 -10.95
CA LYS A 127 -13.59 29.18 -11.75
C LYS A 127 -14.98 29.44 -11.22
#